data_AF-A0A0L0RVG8-F1
#
_entry.id   AF-A0A0L0RVG8-F1
#
_cell.length_a   1.000
_cell.length_b   1.000
_cell.length_c   1.000
_cell.angle_alpha   90.00
_cell.angle_beta   90.00
_cell.angle_gamma   90.00
#
_symmetry.space_group_name_H-M   'P 1'
#
loop_
_entity.id
_entity.type
_entity.pdbx_description
1 polymer ?
#
loop_
_entity_poly.entity_id
_entity_poly.type
_entity_poly.pdbx_seq_one_letter_code
_entity_poly.pdbx_strand_id
1 'polypeptide(L)'
;MDAWGVDVVLTASQKALGCPPGLCVVVASERAMQTFQTRVAPPTAYYASWAKWTPIMQAYEARNPSYFATPAVQTIKALHTSLQQLVAKPLAERSCRPSTRTPRTR
;
A
#
# COMPACT_ATOMS: atom_id res chain seq x y z
N MET A 1 -8.63 1.99 10.55
CA MET A 1 -9.30 0.72 10.23
C MET A 1 -10.46 0.48 11.17
N ASP A 2 -10.23 0.65 12.47
CA ASP A 2 -11.19 0.32 13.53
C ASP A 2 -12.47 1.15 13.45
N ALA A 3 -12.36 2.46 13.17
CA ALA A 3 -13.52 3.35 13.07
C ALA A 3 -14.55 2.93 12.00
N TRP A 4 -14.11 2.25 10.93
CA TRP A 4 -14.98 1.75 9.86
C TRP A 4 -15.11 0.23 9.88
N GLY A 5 -14.46 -0.45 10.82
CA GLY A 5 -14.43 -1.92 10.90
C GLY A 5 -13.81 -2.61 9.68
N VAL A 6 -12.92 -1.93 8.94
CA VAL A 6 -12.33 -2.48 7.70
C VAL A 6 -11.08 -3.31 8.03
N ASP A 7 -11.04 -4.54 7.52
CA ASP A 7 -9.95 -5.48 7.76
C ASP A 7 -8.81 -5.42 6.75
N VAL A 8 -9.11 -5.15 5.48
CA VAL A 8 -8.08 -5.08 4.43
C VAL A 8 -8.41 -3.92 3.50
N VAL A 9 -7.43 -3.06 3.25
CA VAL A 9 -7.50 -1.98 2.26
C VAL A 9 -6.46 -2.24 1.19
N LEU A 10 -6.90 -2.18 -0.07
CA LEU A 10 -6.07 -2.36 -1.24
C LEU A 10 -6.13 -1.09 -2.10
N THR A 11 -4.99 -0.64 -2.59
CA THR A 11 -4.91 0.43 -3.58
C THR A 11 -3.74 0.22 -4.54
N ALA A 12 -3.68 1.04 -5.58
CA ALA A 12 -2.63 1.01 -6.60
C ALA A 12 -1.90 2.35 -6.67
N SER A 13 -0.60 2.31 -6.99
CA SER A 13 0.26 3.51 -7.01
C SER A 13 -0.22 4.61 -7.96
N GLN A 14 -0.77 4.24 -9.12
CA GLN A 14 -1.18 5.15 -10.21
C GLN A 14 -2.56 5.78 -10.08
N LYS A 15 -3.17 5.71 -8.90
CA LYS A 15 -4.47 6.33 -8.62
C LYS A 15 -4.28 7.55 -7.73
N ALA A 16 -5.04 7.64 -6.64
CA ALA A 16 -4.97 8.76 -5.69
C ALA A 16 -3.58 8.94 -5.06
N LEU A 17 -2.72 7.92 -5.13
CA LEU A 17 -1.34 7.96 -4.64
C LEU A 17 -0.36 8.67 -5.59
N GLY A 18 -0.77 9.09 -6.79
CA GLY A 18 0.04 9.98 -7.63
C GLY A 18 1.42 9.45 -8.06
N CYS A 19 1.63 8.13 -8.04
CA CYS A 19 2.90 7.47 -8.34
C CYS A 19 2.80 6.68 -9.65
N PRO A 20 3.90 6.44 -10.41
CA PRO A 20 3.87 5.56 -11.58
C PRO A 20 3.25 4.18 -11.28
N PRO A 21 2.61 3.52 -12.27
CA PRO A 21 2.04 2.19 -12.10
C PRO A 21 3.13 1.15 -11.81
N GLY A 22 2.76 0.09 -11.11
CA GLY A 22 3.65 -1.05 -10.83
C GLY A 22 3.71 -1.49 -9.37
N LEU A 23 2.98 -0.82 -8.46
CA LEU A 23 2.89 -1.23 -7.06
C LEU A 23 1.44 -1.49 -6.65
N CYS A 24 1.29 -2.57 -5.89
CA CYS A 24 0.10 -2.92 -5.13
C CYS A 24 0.37 -2.54 -3.67
N VAL A 25 -0.47 -1.68 -3.10
CA VAL A 25 -0.34 -1.25 -1.69
C VAL A 25 -1.48 -1.87 -0.90
N VAL A 26 -1.13 -2.69 0.07
CA VAL A 26 -2.07 -3.39 0.95
C VAL A 26 -1.82 -2.93 2.37
N VAL A 27 -2.90 -2.62 3.08
CA VAL A 27 -2.88 -2.44 4.53
C VAL A 27 -3.84 -3.49 5.10
N ALA A 28 -3.39 -4.26 6.08
CA ALA A 28 -4.21 -5.27 6.76
C ALA A 28 -4.34 -4.92 8.26
N SER A 29 -5.53 -5.15 8.82
CA SER A 29 -5.81 -5.01 10.24
C SER A 29 -5.14 -6.11 11.04
N GLU A 30 -5.01 -5.91 12.36
CA GLU A 30 -4.51 -6.95 13.25
C GLU A 30 -5.36 -8.22 13.18
N ARG A 31 -6.70 -8.08 13.15
CA ARG A 31 -7.64 -9.20 13.03
C ARG A 31 -7.44 -9.99 11.72
N ALA A 32 -7.21 -9.30 10.61
CA ALA A 32 -6.90 -9.94 9.33
C ALA A 32 -5.57 -10.71 9.40
N MET A 33 -4.56 -10.13 10.03
CA MET A 33 -3.25 -10.76 10.19
C MET A 33 -3.32 -12.00 11.10
N GLN A 34 -4.04 -11.92 12.21
CA GLN A 34 -4.28 -13.06 13.11
C GLN A 34 -4.98 -14.21 12.36
N THR A 35 -6.05 -13.89 11.61
CA THR A 35 -6.76 -14.88 10.78
C THR A 35 -5.83 -15.53 9.76
N PHE A 36 -4.93 -14.75 9.15
CA PHE A 36 -3.94 -15.27 8.22
C PHE A 36 -2.91 -16.18 8.91
N GLN A 37 -2.53 -15.89 10.15
CA GLN A 37 -1.57 -16.71 10.91
C GLN A 37 -2.18 -18.02 11.43
N THR A 38 -3.45 -18.02 11.81
CA THR A 38 -4.14 -19.20 12.38
C THR A 38 -4.85 -20.07 11.33
N ARG A 39 -4.74 -19.73 10.05
CA ARG A 39 -5.36 -20.50 8.96
C ARG A 39 -4.83 -21.94 8.91
N VAL A 40 -5.72 -22.89 8.67
CA VAL A 40 -5.35 -24.32 8.53
C VAL A 40 -4.80 -24.62 7.14
N ALA A 41 -5.44 -24.09 6.10
CA ALA A 41 -5.02 -24.32 4.72
C ALA A 41 -3.90 -23.35 4.31
N PRO A 42 -2.80 -23.81 3.70
CA PRO A 42 -1.72 -22.92 3.27
C PRO A 42 -2.20 -21.94 2.18
N PRO A 43 -1.51 -20.79 2.00
CA PRO A 43 -1.77 -19.91 0.87
C PRO A 43 -1.52 -20.62 -0.47
N THR A 44 -2.46 -20.51 -1.41
CA THR A 44 -2.35 -21.15 -2.74
C THR A 44 -1.48 -20.35 -3.71
N ALA A 45 -1.36 -19.04 -3.51
CA ALA A 45 -0.55 -18.16 -4.33
C ALA A 45 0.87 -18.01 -3.76
N TYR A 46 1.90 -18.30 -4.56
CA TYR A 46 3.29 -18.15 -4.12
C TYR A 46 3.70 -16.69 -3.98
N TYR A 47 3.57 -15.91 -5.08
CA TYR A 47 4.04 -14.52 -5.11
C TYR A 47 3.15 -13.57 -4.31
N ALA A 48 1.85 -13.83 -4.21
CA ALA A 48 0.93 -13.02 -3.41
C ALA A 48 0.84 -13.47 -1.93
N SER A 49 1.64 -14.45 -1.52
CA SER A 49 1.60 -14.99 -0.15
C SER A 49 2.05 -13.96 0.87
N TRP A 50 1.18 -13.62 1.82
CA TRP A 50 1.56 -12.80 2.97
C TRP A 50 2.58 -13.53 3.87
N ALA A 51 2.59 -14.85 3.89
CA ALA A 51 3.61 -15.61 4.63
C ALA A 51 5.02 -15.37 4.07
N LYS A 52 5.14 -15.02 2.78
CA LYS A 52 6.41 -14.65 2.14
C LYS A 52 6.72 -13.17 2.28
N TRP A 53 5.73 -12.29 2.14
CA TRP A 53 5.96 -10.83 2.16
C TRP A 53 5.99 -10.20 3.56
N THR A 54 5.23 -10.69 4.53
CA THR A 54 5.16 -10.11 5.89
C THR A 54 6.53 -10.05 6.57
N PRO A 55 7.36 -11.12 6.57
CA PRO A 55 8.71 -11.06 7.14
C PRO A 55 9.61 -10.03 6.44
N ILE A 56 9.44 -9.83 5.12
CA ILE A 56 10.21 -8.86 4.35
C ILE A 56 9.83 -7.43 4.74
N MET A 57 8.54 -7.15 4.85
CA MET A 57 8.05 -5.82 5.25
C MET A 57 8.46 -5.47 6.68
N GLN A 58 8.38 -6.43 7.61
CA GLN A 58 8.84 -6.26 8.99
C GLN A 58 10.36 -6.03 9.07
N ALA A 59 11.15 -6.75 8.28
CA ALA A 59 12.59 -6.53 8.21
C ALA A 59 12.92 -5.12 7.68
N TYR A 60 12.26 -4.68 6.61
CA TYR A 60 12.44 -3.33 6.07
C TYR A 60 12.02 -2.23 7.05
N GLU A 61 10.94 -2.43 7.81
CA GLU A 61 10.52 -1.53 8.88
C GLU A 61 11.59 -1.43 9.99
N ALA A 62 12.18 -2.58 10.36
CA ALA A 62 13.30 -2.67 11.30
C ALA A 62 14.65 -2.22 10.71
N ARG A 63 14.68 -1.70 9.48
CA ARG A 63 15.90 -1.31 8.73
C ARG A 63 16.91 -2.45 8.55
N ASN A 64 16.42 -3.69 8.50
CA ASN A 64 17.20 -4.89 8.24
C ASN A 64 16.98 -5.34 6.78
N PRO A 65 18.04 -5.55 5.97
CA PRO A 65 17.87 -6.09 4.63
C PRO A 65 17.31 -7.52 4.67
N SER A 66 16.36 -7.81 3.78
CA SER A 66 15.79 -9.15 3.60
C SER A 66 15.33 -9.32 2.16
N TYR A 67 15.23 -10.56 1.69
CA TYR A 67 14.93 -10.86 0.29
C TYR A 67 13.92 -11.99 0.13
N PHE A 68 12.93 -11.76 -0.73
CA PHE A 68 12.01 -12.78 -1.23
C PHE A 68 11.94 -12.71 -2.76
N ALA A 69 11.59 -11.52 -3.27
CA ALA A 69 11.59 -11.20 -4.69
C ALA A 69 12.12 -9.77 -4.87
N THR A 70 12.79 -9.52 -6.00
CA THR A 70 13.32 -8.19 -6.32
C THR A 70 12.19 -7.16 -6.34
N PRO A 71 12.19 -6.16 -5.43
CA PRO A 71 11.18 -5.13 -5.43
C PRO A 71 11.43 -4.12 -6.54
N ALA A 72 10.39 -3.41 -7.00
CA ALA A 72 10.52 -2.34 -7.99
C ALA A 72 11.13 -1.08 -7.33
N VAL A 73 12.45 -1.09 -7.13
CA VAL A 73 13.20 -0.08 -6.34
C VAL A 73 12.88 1.35 -6.76
N GLN A 74 12.86 1.63 -8.07
CA GLN A 74 12.60 2.98 -8.58
C GLN A 74 11.17 3.42 -8.29
N THR A 75 10.20 2.53 -8.46
CA THR A 75 8.79 2.82 -8.17
C THR A 75 8.55 3.00 -6.67
N ILE A 76 9.26 2.26 -5.81
CA ILE A 76 9.20 2.44 -4.35
C ILE A 76 9.76 3.81 -3.95
N LYS A 77 10.87 4.24 -4.54
CA LYS A 77 11.40 5.59 -4.34
C LYS A 77 10.42 6.67 -4.81
N ALA A 78 9.79 6.49 -5.97
CA ALA A 78 8.77 7.40 -6.48
C ALA A 78 7.54 7.45 -5.54
N LEU A 79 7.11 6.30 -5.02
CA LEU A 79 6.03 6.20 -4.04
C LEU A 79 6.39 6.95 -2.76
N HIS A 80 7.62 6.82 -2.26
CA HIS A 80 8.08 7.56 -1.07
C HIS A 80 7.96 9.07 -1.26
N THR A 81 8.46 9.61 -2.38
CA THR A 81 8.36 11.04 -2.70
C THR A 81 6.89 11.47 -2.80
N SER A 82 6.06 10.70 -3.49
CA SER A 82 4.63 11.01 -3.62
C SER A 82 3.93 11.02 -2.26
N LEU A 83 4.21 10.03 -1.40
CA LEU A 83 3.65 9.95 -0.06
C LEU A 83 4.12 11.10 0.83
N GLN A 84 5.38 11.53 0.74
CA GLN A 84 5.87 12.72 1.46
C GLN A 84 5.08 13.97 1.07
N GLN A 85 4.87 14.18 -0.24
CA GLN A 85 4.00 15.24 -0.73
C GLN A 85 2.54 15.04 -0.27
N LEU A 86 2.11 13.78 -0.13
CA LEU A 86 0.77 13.40 0.30
C LEU A 86 0.50 13.58 1.80
N VAL A 87 1.52 13.57 2.64
CA VAL A 87 1.33 13.80 4.08
C VAL A 87 1.72 15.21 4.51
N ALA A 88 2.39 15.99 3.65
CA ALA A 88 2.77 17.38 3.91
C ALA A 88 1.60 18.37 4.11
N LYS A 89 0.36 17.95 3.83
CA LYS A 89 -0.87 18.72 4.06
C LYS A 89 -1.94 17.81 4.64
N PRO A 90 -2.81 18.30 5.55
CA PRO A 90 -3.89 17.53 6.14
C PRO A 90 -4.77 16.84 5.08
N LEU A 91 -5.23 15.63 5.40
CA LEU A 91 -6.04 14.84 4.46
C LEU A 91 -7.36 15.54 4.09
N ALA A 92 -7.96 16.28 5.04
CA ALA A 92 -9.19 17.02 4.85
C ALA A 92 -9.09 18.08 3.73
N GLU A 93 -7.95 18.76 3.62
CA GLU A 93 -7.72 19.77 2.58
C GLU A 93 -7.62 19.17 1.17
N ARG A 94 -7.36 17.86 1.07
CA ARG A 94 -7.21 17.15 -0.21
C ARG A 94 -8.54 16.63 -0.73
N SER A 95 -9.32 15.98 0.14
CA SER A 95 -10.63 15.43 -0.20
C SER A 95 -11.62 16.51 -0.64
N CYS A 96 -11.45 17.74 -0.14
CA CYS A 96 -12.27 18.89 -0.46
C CYS A 96 -11.85 19.64 -1.72
N ARG A 97 -10.79 19.24 -2.45
CA ARG A 97 -10.52 19.84 -3.76
C ARG A 97 -11.50 19.20 -4.76
N PRO A 98 -12.58 19.88 -5.19
CA PRO A 98 -13.35 19.37 -6.31
C PRO A 98 -12.38 19.30 -7.48
N SER A 99 -12.53 18.32 -8.38
CA SER A 99 -11.77 18.36 -9.62
C SER A 99 -12.08 19.70 -10.29
N THR A 100 -11.20 20.69 -10.17
CA THR A 100 -11.12 21.81 -11.10
C THR A 100 -10.69 21.18 -12.40
N ARG A 101 -11.65 20.53 -13.04
CA ARG A 101 -11.57 19.98 -14.37
C ARG A 101 -11.53 21.21 -15.23
N THR A 102 -10.32 21.63 -15.61
CA THR A 102 -10.12 22.59 -16.68
C THR A 102 -11.09 22.20 -17.80
N PRO A 103 -11.97 23.10 -18.28
CA PRO A 103 -12.88 22.74 -19.36
C PRO A 103 -12.01 22.24 -20.50
N ARG A 104 -12.20 20.97 -20.88
CA ARG A 104 -11.63 20.44 -22.12
C ARG A 104 -12.31 21.21 -23.24
N THR A 105 -11.66 22.28 -23.70
CA THR A 105 -11.94 22.86 -25.01
C THR A 105 -11.71 21.74 -26.02
N ARG A 106 -12.78 21.41 -26.75
CA ARG A 106 -12.73 20.51 -27.91
C ARG A 106 -11.85 21.12 -28.99
#